data_AF-A0A1G6UJ43-F1
#
_entry.id   AF-A0A1G6UJ43-F1
#
_cell.length_a   1.000
_cell.length_b   1.000
_cell.length_c   1.000
_cell.angle_alpha   90.00
_cell.angle_beta   90.00
_cell.angle_gamma   90.00
#
_symmetry.space_group_name_H-M   'P 1'
#
loop_
_entity.id
_entity.type
_entity.pdbx_description
1 polymer ?
#
loop_
_entity_poly.entity_id
_entity_poly.type
_entity_poly.pdbx_seq_one_letter_code
_entity_poly.pdbx_strand_id
1 'polypeptide(L)'
;MTLATKDDDARWMRLALAQARAAGEAGEVPVGAVVVRGGEVIATGRNAPIAGHDPTAHAEIAALRAAAAHLGNYRLDGCTLYVTLEPCAMCSGAMLHARLPRVVYGAADAKTGAAGSVVDLFAEPRLNHHTQVQRGVLAEECGALLSDFFRQRRGQRRAQALAAHPLRDDALRTPDAAFADLPGYPWAPHYMSDLPALGGLRLHYLDEGPRDAARTWLCLHGLPTGSYLYRHMLPVFAAAGDRVVVPDLIGFGRSDKPKKEAAHRFEWHRQVLIECIERLDLRHTVLVVHGWGGALGLTLPMALPGRFDGLLAMNTWLAGGQAPQPARLAAWQADCARAGRSQGGAGRWVAQACAHLSAQEQAAYDSPFPDVGFRAALRALPLTGLSALDGPERDAIARDAAAFWQNEWAGRSLLVAGTPDAALGPEAMQALHAAVRGSPPPLALAGAGHFVPEQGAEIAARAVEYFRL
;
A
#
# COMPACT_ATOMS: atom_id res chain seq x y z
N MET A 1 52.10 -17.55 -21.50
CA MET A 1 50.63 -17.45 -21.34
C MET A 1 50.24 -16.08 -21.86
N THR A 2 49.70 -16.02 -23.07
CA THR A 2 49.35 -14.77 -23.76
C THR A 2 48.14 -14.16 -23.05
N LEU A 3 48.27 -12.94 -22.53
CA LEU A 3 47.16 -12.23 -21.90
C LEU A 3 46.08 -11.95 -22.97
N ALA A 4 44.82 -12.28 -22.67
CA ALA A 4 43.69 -12.02 -23.55
C ALA A 4 43.60 -10.52 -23.87
N THR A 5 43.31 -10.19 -25.13
CA THR A 5 43.20 -8.80 -25.58
C THR A 5 41.82 -8.23 -25.22
N LYS A 6 41.65 -6.89 -25.31
CA LYS A 6 40.32 -6.26 -25.13
C LYS A 6 39.26 -6.82 -26.09
N ASP A 7 39.66 -7.22 -27.31
CA ASP A 7 38.77 -7.82 -28.30
C ASP A 7 38.32 -9.24 -27.90
N ASP A 8 39.17 -9.99 -27.21
CA ASP A 8 38.81 -11.29 -26.65
C ASP A 8 37.76 -11.16 -25.55
N ASP A 9 37.90 -10.17 -24.66
CA ASP A 9 36.95 -9.97 -23.57
C ASP A 9 35.54 -9.64 -24.08
N ALA A 10 35.44 -8.78 -25.10
CA ALA A 10 34.16 -8.48 -25.72
C ALA A 10 33.53 -9.71 -26.38
N ARG A 11 34.34 -10.56 -27.04
CA ARG A 11 33.87 -11.84 -27.61
C ARG A 11 33.27 -12.75 -26.54
N TRP A 12 33.96 -12.95 -25.43
CA TRP A 12 33.49 -13.84 -24.37
C TRP A 12 32.29 -13.26 -23.61
N MET A 13 32.24 -11.94 -23.43
CA MET A 13 31.08 -11.27 -22.86
C MET A 13 29.82 -11.44 -23.71
N ARG A 14 29.94 -11.48 -25.05
CA ARG A 14 28.78 -11.79 -25.91
C ARG A 14 28.23 -13.20 -25.71
N LEU A 15 29.09 -14.17 -25.38
CA LEU A 15 28.61 -15.52 -25.01
C LEU A 15 27.93 -15.52 -23.64
N ALA A 16 28.43 -14.75 -22.67
CA ALA A 16 27.74 -14.53 -21.40
C ALA A 16 26.38 -13.85 -21.61
N LEU A 17 26.28 -12.87 -22.51
CA LEU A 17 25.02 -12.24 -22.91
C LEU A 17 24.03 -13.23 -23.54
N ALA A 18 24.50 -14.20 -24.33
CA ALA A 18 23.63 -15.26 -24.86
C ALA A 18 23.02 -16.11 -23.72
N GLN A 19 23.81 -16.43 -22.68
CA GLN A 19 23.31 -17.12 -21.49
C GLN A 19 22.34 -16.25 -20.67
N ALA A 20 22.60 -14.95 -20.57
CA ALA A 20 21.72 -13.99 -19.91
C ALA A 20 20.35 -13.89 -20.60
N ARG A 21 20.33 -13.88 -21.95
CA ARG A 21 19.08 -13.93 -22.73
C ARG A 21 18.30 -15.21 -22.47
N ALA A 22 18.97 -16.37 -22.47
CA ALA A 22 18.34 -17.65 -22.15
C ALA A 22 17.74 -17.69 -20.73
N ALA A 23 18.38 -17.05 -19.73
CA ALA A 23 17.79 -16.88 -18.40
C ALA A 23 16.53 -16.00 -18.45
N GLY A 24 16.60 -14.85 -19.13
CA GLY A 24 15.44 -13.97 -19.29
C GLY A 24 14.23 -14.65 -19.96
N GLU A 25 14.47 -15.45 -21.00
CA GLU A 25 13.45 -16.26 -21.69
C GLU A 25 12.82 -17.33 -20.77
N ALA A 26 13.60 -17.89 -19.86
CA ALA A 26 13.12 -18.81 -18.82
C ALA A 26 12.40 -18.09 -17.65
N GLY A 27 12.26 -16.76 -17.71
CA GLY A 27 11.65 -15.96 -16.66
C GLY A 27 12.57 -15.66 -15.47
N GLU A 28 13.86 -15.96 -15.57
CA GLU A 28 14.88 -15.65 -14.56
C GLU A 28 15.41 -14.23 -14.75
N VAL A 29 16.03 -13.66 -13.71
CA VAL A 29 16.77 -12.39 -13.87
C VAL A 29 17.90 -12.62 -14.89
N PRO A 30 18.01 -11.82 -15.98
CA PRO A 30 18.87 -12.14 -17.12
C PRO A 30 20.35 -11.84 -16.82
N VAL A 31 20.99 -12.74 -16.08
CA VAL A 31 22.43 -12.75 -15.86
C VAL A 31 23.00 -14.05 -16.41
N GLY A 32 24.09 -13.93 -17.14
CA GLY A 32 24.78 -15.05 -17.76
C GLY A 32 26.28 -14.94 -17.55
N ALA A 33 26.95 -16.10 -17.58
CA ALA A 33 28.38 -16.19 -17.38
C ALA A 33 29.01 -17.32 -18.22
N VAL A 34 30.29 -17.16 -18.54
CA VAL A 34 31.11 -18.20 -19.17
C VAL A 34 32.50 -18.26 -18.52
N VAL A 35 33.06 -19.46 -18.41
CA VAL A 35 34.44 -19.67 -17.94
C VAL A 35 35.30 -20.08 -19.11
N VAL A 36 36.41 -19.36 -19.31
CA VAL A 36 37.36 -19.57 -20.41
C VAL A 36 38.69 -20.05 -19.85
N ARG A 37 39.31 -21.03 -20.51
CA ARG A 37 40.67 -21.51 -20.21
C ARG A 37 41.39 -21.80 -21.52
N GLY A 38 42.62 -21.33 -21.68
CA GLY A 38 43.41 -21.59 -22.89
C GLY A 38 42.80 -21.05 -24.20
N GLY A 39 41.91 -20.04 -24.11
CA GLY A 39 41.19 -19.51 -25.27
C GLY A 39 39.91 -20.27 -25.64
N GLU A 40 39.49 -21.25 -24.83
CA GLU A 40 38.27 -22.04 -25.05
C GLU A 40 37.28 -21.87 -23.90
N VAL A 41 35.99 -21.88 -24.20
CA VAL A 41 34.93 -21.90 -23.19
C VAL A 41 34.82 -23.32 -22.64
N ILE A 42 35.12 -23.49 -21.35
CA ILE A 42 35.04 -24.80 -20.68
C ILE A 42 33.73 -24.97 -19.89
N ALA A 43 33.02 -23.87 -19.61
CA ALA A 43 31.73 -23.91 -18.94
C ALA A 43 30.90 -22.64 -19.20
N THR A 44 29.58 -22.80 -19.08
CA THR A 44 28.62 -21.71 -19.13
C THR A 44 27.72 -21.76 -17.89
N GLY A 45 27.12 -20.63 -17.53
CA GLY A 45 26.17 -20.52 -16.44
C GLY A 45 25.19 -19.40 -16.69
N ARG A 46 24.00 -19.52 -16.10
CA ARG A 46 22.96 -18.50 -16.12
C ARG A 46 22.16 -18.59 -14.83
N ASN A 47 21.51 -17.49 -14.46
CA ASN A 47 20.62 -17.52 -13.30
C ASN A 47 19.52 -18.57 -13.48
N ALA A 48 19.29 -19.37 -12.44
CA ALA A 48 18.18 -20.31 -12.34
C ALA A 48 17.57 -20.42 -10.91
N PRO A 49 17.50 -19.35 -10.09
CA PRO A 49 16.99 -19.46 -8.73
C PRO A 49 15.51 -19.80 -8.64
N ILE A 50 14.68 -19.37 -9.60
CA ILE A 50 13.24 -19.65 -9.59
C ILE A 50 13.00 -21.10 -10.00
N ALA A 51 13.53 -21.52 -11.16
CA ALA A 51 13.33 -22.86 -11.70
C ALA A 51 14.02 -23.94 -10.86
N GLY A 52 15.19 -23.63 -10.29
CA GLY A 52 15.96 -24.55 -9.46
C GLY A 52 15.55 -24.57 -7.99
N HIS A 53 14.70 -23.62 -7.54
CA HIS A 53 14.45 -23.36 -6.12
C HIS A 53 15.73 -23.24 -5.28
N ASP A 54 16.83 -22.78 -5.90
CA ASP A 54 18.16 -22.69 -5.30
C ASP A 54 18.54 -21.20 -5.19
N PRO A 55 18.56 -20.64 -3.97
CA PRO A 55 18.92 -19.23 -3.76
C PRO A 55 20.37 -18.93 -4.17
N THR A 56 21.21 -19.95 -4.38
CA THR A 56 22.61 -19.81 -4.80
C THR A 56 22.84 -20.03 -6.29
N ALA A 57 21.81 -20.35 -7.08
CA ALA A 57 21.90 -20.62 -8.52
C ALA A 57 22.08 -19.35 -9.38
N HIS A 58 23.05 -18.52 -9.01
CA HIS A 58 23.52 -17.38 -9.78
C HIS A 58 24.39 -17.86 -10.96
N ALA A 59 24.43 -17.06 -12.02
CA ALA A 59 25.17 -17.37 -13.23
C ALA A 59 26.64 -17.72 -12.97
N GLU A 60 27.31 -16.99 -12.09
CA GLU A 60 28.70 -17.22 -11.71
C GLU A 60 28.86 -18.53 -10.96
N ILE A 61 28.00 -18.81 -9.98
CA ILE A 61 28.05 -20.06 -9.22
C ILE A 61 27.83 -21.26 -10.15
N ALA A 62 26.83 -21.17 -11.04
CA ALA A 62 26.56 -22.22 -12.03
C ALA A 62 27.78 -22.45 -12.95
N ALA A 63 28.39 -21.37 -13.46
CA ALA A 63 29.54 -21.46 -14.35
C ALA A 63 30.79 -22.01 -13.64
N LEU A 64 31.06 -21.58 -12.39
CA LEU A 64 32.18 -22.08 -11.58
C LEU A 64 31.99 -23.57 -11.23
N ARG A 65 30.78 -23.99 -10.83
CA ARG A 65 30.47 -25.41 -10.56
C ARG A 65 30.67 -26.27 -11.81
N ALA A 66 30.17 -25.83 -12.96
CA ALA A 66 30.34 -26.54 -14.22
C ALA A 66 31.81 -26.60 -14.68
N ALA A 67 32.57 -25.52 -14.52
CA ALA A 67 34.00 -25.50 -14.82
C ALA A 67 34.80 -26.44 -13.91
N ALA A 68 34.48 -26.46 -12.62
CA ALA A 68 35.13 -27.34 -11.66
C ALA A 68 34.86 -28.81 -11.96
N ALA A 69 33.62 -29.14 -12.32
CA ALA A 69 33.25 -30.48 -12.77
C ALA A 69 33.99 -30.88 -14.06
N HIS A 70 34.06 -29.99 -15.05
CA HIS A 70 34.78 -30.22 -16.30
C HIS A 70 36.28 -30.49 -16.08
N LEU A 71 36.90 -29.78 -15.13
CA LEU A 71 38.32 -29.93 -14.82
C LEU A 71 38.62 -31.04 -13.80
N GLY A 72 37.60 -31.63 -13.17
CA GLY A 72 37.76 -32.54 -12.03
C GLY A 72 38.47 -31.88 -10.84
N ASN A 73 38.36 -30.55 -10.70
CA ASN A 73 39.09 -29.78 -9.69
C ASN A 73 38.29 -28.55 -9.27
N TYR A 74 38.19 -28.32 -7.96
CA TYR A 74 37.52 -27.14 -7.39
C TYR A 74 38.33 -25.84 -7.59
N ARG A 75 39.62 -25.94 -7.89
CA ARG A 75 40.49 -24.80 -8.23
C ARG A 75 40.46 -24.57 -9.74
N LEU A 76 40.22 -23.33 -10.13
CA LEU A 76 40.09 -22.88 -11.52
C LEU A 76 41.31 -22.07 -11.95
N ASP A 77 42.50 -22.59 -11.63
CA ASP A 77 43.77 -21.99 -12.05
C ASP A 77 43.84 -21.88 -13.58
N GLY A 78 44.29 -20.72 -14.07
CA GLY A 78 44.37 -20.41 -15.50
C GLY A 78 43.03 -20.13 -16.18
N CYS A 79 41.93 -20.04 -15.42
CA CYS A 79 40.61 -19.66 -15.95
C CYS A 79 40.35 -18.14 -15.87
N THR A 80 39.42 -17.67 -16.69
CA THR A 80 38.80 -16.35 -16.57
C THR A 80 37.29 -16.50 -16.60
N LEU A 81 36.58 -15.89 -15.64
CA LEU A 81 35.12 -15.81 -15.65
C LEU A 81 34.69 -14.51 -16.33
N TYR A 82 33.75 -14.61 -17.25
CA TYR A 82 33.03 -13.48 -17.85
C TYR A 82 31.60 -13.51 -17.37
N VAL A 83 31.07 -12.42 -16.82
CA VAL A 83 29.70 -12.34 -16.30
C VAL A 83 29.04 -11.01 -16.70
N THR A 84 27.77 -11.04 -17.08
CA THR A 84 27.09 -9.84 -17.59
C THR A 84 26.83 -8.77 -16.52
N LEU A 85 26.78 -9.15 -15.25
CA LEU A 85 26.52 -8.25 -14.11
C LEU A 85 27.66 -8.37 -13.09
N GLU A 86 27.93 -7.28 -12.38
CA GLU A 86 28.87 -7.28 -11.27
C GLU A 86 28.51 -8.36 -10.22
N PRO A 87 29.48 -9.18 -9.78
CA PRO A 87 29.19 -10.26 -8.86
C PRO A 87 28.84 -9.75 -7.46
N CYS A 88 27.86 -10.40 -6.84
CA CYS A 88 27.52 -10.17 -5.44
C CYS A 88 28.53 -10.82 -4.48
N ALA A 89 28.41 -10.56 -3.18
CA ALA A 89 29.35 -11.05 -2.17
C ALA A 89 29.52 -12.58 -2.16
N MET A 90 28.44 -13.32 -2.39
CA MET A 90 28.46 -14.79 -2.50
C MET A 90 29.29 -15.24 -3.71
N CYS A 91 29.02 -14.68 -4.89
CA CYS A 91 29.71 -15.04 -6.12
C CYS A 91 31.20 -14.67 -6.03
N SER A 92 31.52 -13.49 -5.52
CA SER A 92 32.91 -13.04 -5.31
C SER A 92 33.65 -13.96 -4.33
N GLY A 93 33.04 -14.33 -3.20
CA GLY A 93 33.62 -15.30 -2.27
C GLY A 93 33.90 -16.67 -2.92
N ALA A 94 32.96 -17.16 -3.73
CA ALA A 94 33.15 -18.41 -4.48
C ALA A 94 34.33 -18.34 -5.46
N MET A 95 34.53 -17.22 -6.15
CA MET A 95 35.67 -17.01 -7.04
C MET A 95 37.01 -17.08 -6.28
N LEU A 96 37.07 -16.44 -5.10
CA LEU A 96 38.27 -16.45 -4.25
C LEU A 96 38.58 -17.87 -3.74
N HIS A 97 37.57 -18.63 -3.32
CA HIS A 97 37.72 -20.03 -2.91
C HIS A 97 38.14 -20.94 -4.08
N ALA A 98 37.62 -20.68 -5.28
CA ALA A 98 38.01 -21.37 -6.50
C ALA A 98 39.39 -20.94 -7.03
N ARG A 99 40.04 -19.95 -6.39
CA ARG A 99 41.32 -19.36 -6.84
C ARG A 99 41.27 -18.86 -8.27
N LEU A 100 40.12 -18.35 -8.69
CA LEU A 100 39.93 -17.83 -10.03
C LEU A 100 40.90 -16.65 -10.25
N PRO A 101 41.81 -16.71 -11.24
CA PRO A 101 42.80 -15.65 -11.44
C PRO A 101 42.18 -14.31 -11.88
N ARG A 102 41.10 -14.36 -12.66
CA ARG A 102 40.53 -13.18 -13.30
C ARG A 102 39.01 -13.28 -13.45
N VAL A 103 38.32 -12.18 -13.15
CA VAL A 103 36.91 -11.96 -13.47
C VAL A 103 36.76 -10.71 -14.33
N VAL A 104 35.91 -10.82 -15.34
CA VAL A 104 35.53 -9.72 -16.23
C VAL A 104 34.03 -9.57 -16.15
N TYR A 105 33.54 -8.37 -15.81
CA TYR A 105 32.09 -8.13 -15.77
C TYR A 105 31.63 -6.97 -16.65
N GLY A 106 30.37 -7.05 -17.07
CA GLY A 106 29.72 -6.05 -17.90
C GLY A 106 29.17 -4.86 -17.12
N ALA A 107 27.91 -4.93 -16.72
CA ALA A 107 27.25 -3.85 -15.99
C ALA A 107 27.59 -3.86 -14.49
N ALA A 108 27.68 -2.68 -13.88
CA ALA A 108 27.78 -2.54 -12.43
C ALA A 108 26.43 -2.85 -11.74
N ASP A 109 26.47 -3.30 -10.48
CA ASP A 109 25.28 -3.51 -9.66
C ASP A 109 25.31 -2.59 -8.42
N ALA A 110 24.59 -1.47 -8.52
CA ALA A 110 24.49 -0.48 -7.45
C ALA A 110 23.78 -0.99 -6.18
N LYS A 111 23.11 -2.15 -6.22
CA LYS A 111 22.35 -2.67 -5.07
C LYS A 111 23.08 -3.78 -4.33
N THR A 112 23.78 -4.67 -5.04
CA THR A 112 24.42 -5.84 -4.41
C THR A 112 25.85 -6.12 -4.85
N GLY A 113 26.40 -5.31 -5.76
CA GLY A 113 27.73 -5.50 -6.34
C GLY A 113 28.83 -5.47 -5.28
N ALA A 114 29.63 -6.53 -5.25
CA ALA A 114 30.71 -6.76 -4.29
C ALA A 114 32.10 -6.69 -4.93
N ALA A 115 32.18 -6.13 -6.13
CA ALA A 115 33.44 -5.86 -6.78
C ALA A 115 33.79 -4.38 -6.73
N GLY A 116 33.04 -3.48 -6.09
CA GLY A 116 33.33 -2.05 -6.01
C GLY A 116 32.11 -1.13 -5.95
N SER A 117 30.90 -1.62 -6.23
CA SER A 117 29.68 -0.80 -6.12
C SER A 117 29.22 -0.59 -4.68
N VAL A 118 28.96 -1.67 -3.93
CA VAL A 118 28.53 -1.61 -2.52
C VAL A 118 29.69 -1.94 -1.59
N VAL A 119 30.46 -2.97 -1.94
CA VAL A 119 31.67 -3.43 -1.26
C VAL A 119 32.68 -3.85 -2.32
N ASP A 120 33.97 -3.85 -2.01
CA ASP A 120 35.00 -4.46 -2.86
C ASP A 120 35.71 -5.59 -2.12
N LEU A 121 35.25 -6.83 -2.32
CA LEU A 121 35.89 -8.01 -1.72
C LEU A 121 37.22 -8.36 -2.39
N PHE A 122 37.43 -7.95 -3.65
CA PHE A 122 38.67 -8.24 -4.37
C PHE A 122 39.81 -7.30 -3.96
N ALA A 123 39.48 -6.14 -3.39
CA ALA A 123 40.43 -5.17 -2.86
C ALA A 123 40.78 -5.39 -1.37
N GLU A 124 40.19 -6.36 -0.67
CA GLU A 124 40.46 -6.61 0.76
C GLU A 124 41.76 -7.45 0.95
N PRO A 125 42.87 -6.84 1.40
CA PRO A 125 44.17 -7.51 1.46
C PRO A 125 44.26 -8.61 2.51
N ARG A 126 43.33 -8.66 3.48
CA ARG A 126 43.29 -9.72 4.50
C ARG A 126 42.77 -11.07 3.95
N LEU A 127 42.18 -11.08 2.75
CA LEU A 127 41.73 -12.32 2.12
C LEU A 127 42.90 -13.02 1.43
N ASN A 128 42.98 -14.35 1.55
CA ASN A 128 44.17 -15.10 1.14
C ASN A 128 44.44 -15.08 -0.38
N HIS A 129 43.40 -15.27 -1.19
CA HIS A 129 43.50 -15.38 -2.64
C HIS A 129 43.04 -14.07 -3.28
N HIS A 130 43.64 -13.71 -4.41
CA HIS A 130 43.35 -12.45 -5.09
C HIS A 130 43.01 -12.72 -6.55
N THR A 131 41.91 -12.13 -6.99
CA THR A 131 41.38 -12.24 -8.36
C THR A 131 41.48 -10.86 -9.01
N GLN A 132 42.01 -10.79 -10.22
CA GLN A 132 42.03 -9.54 -10.99
C GLN A 132 40.64 -9.24 -11.55
N VAL A 133 40.18 -8.00 -11.38
CA VAL A 133 38.86 -7.55 -11.82
C VAL A 133 38.99 -6.62 -13.03
N GLN A 134 38.39 -6.99 -14.15
CA GLN A 134 38.14 -6.09 -15.28
C GLN A 134 36.66 -5.70 -15.30
N ARG A 135 36.40 -4.39 -15.36
CA ARG A 135 35.06 -3.82 -15.28
C ARG A 135 34.60 -3.32 -16.66
N GLY A 136 33.29 -3.26 -16.84
CA GLY A 136 32.67 -2.43 -17.88
C GLY A 136 32.69 -3.00 -19.31
N VAL A 137 33.00 -4.28 -19.50
CA VAL A 137 33.06 -4.86 -20.86
C VAL A 137 31.64 -5.05 -21.39
N LEU A 138 31.27 -4.32 -22.44
CA LEU A 138 29.89 -4.26 -22.95
C LEU A 138 28.86 -3.85 -21.88
N ALA A 139 29.23 -2.92 -21.01
CA ALA A 139 28.40 -2.48 -19.88
C ALA A 139 26.99 -2.02 -20.30
N GLU A 140 26.90 -1.24 -21.38
CA GLU A 140 25.62 -0.73 -21.89
C GLU A 140 24.70 -1.86 -22.34
N GLU A 141 25.20 -2.81 -23.13
CA GLU A 141 24.42 -3.97 -23.60
C GLU A 141 23.96 -4.85 -22.43
N CYS A 142 24.84 -5.09 -21.46
CA CYS A 142 24.52 -5.87 -20.27
C CYS A 142 23.47 -5.17 -19.38
N GLY A 143 23.61 -3.86 -19.17
CA GLY A 143 22.69 -3.07 -18.37
C GLY A 143 21.32 -2.90 -19.03
N ALA A 144 21.29 -2.77 -20.36
CA ALA A 144 20.06 -2.68 -21.14
C ALA A 144 19.21 -3.95 -20.99
N LEU A 145 19.81 -5.13 -21.12
CA LEU A 145 19.10 -6.41 -20.98
C LEU A 145 18.41 -6.54 -19.61
N LEU A 146 19.12 -6.20 -18.53
CA LEU A 146 18.58 -6.22 -17.16
C LEU A 146 17.43 -5.21 -16.99
N SER A 147 17.64 -3.99 -17.47
CA SER A 147 16.68 -2.89 -17.37
C SER A 147 15.38 -3.20 -18.12
N ASP A 148 15.49 -3.76 -19.32
CA ASP A 148 14.36 -4.08 -20.17
C ASP A 148 13.54 -5.26 -19.63
N PHE A 149 14.19 -6.27 -19.06
CA PHE A 149 13.49 -7.36 -18.36
C PHE A 149 12.59 -6.84 -17.22
N PHE A 150 13.12 -5.99 -16.35
CA PHE A 150 12.31 -5.42 -15.27
C PHE A 150 11.25 -4.42 -15.77
N ARG A 151 11.53 -3.69 -16.86
CA ARG A 151 10.55 -2.83 -17.52
C ARG A 151 9.37 -3.64 -18.06
N GLN A 152 9.65 -4.74 -18.76
CA GLN A 152 8.64 -5.63 -19.30
C GLN A 152 7.80 -6.27 -18.18
N ARG A 153 8.43 -6.78 -17.12
CA ARG A 153 7.71 -7.33 -15.95
C ARG A 153 6.82 -6.30 -15.27
N ARG A 154 7.28 -5.06 -15.09
CA ARG A 154 6.43 -3.96 -14.58
C ARG A 154 5.26 -3.68 -15.51
N GLY A 155 5.48 -3.68 -16.83
CA GLY A 155 4.43 -3.52 -17.84
C GLY A 155 3.37 -4.63 -17.78
N GLN A 156 3.80 -5.90 -17.69
CA GLN A 156 2.92 -7.06 -17.57
C GLN A 156 2.07 -7.01 -16.31
N ARG A 157 2.68 -6.71 -15.15
CA ARG A 157 1.95 -6.55 -13.88
C ARG A 157 0.91 -5.45 -13.97
N ARG A 158 1.26 -4.30 -14.57
CA ARG A 158 0.32 -3.20 -14.80
C ARG A 158 -0.84 -3.62 -15.70
N ALA A 159 -0.56 -4.34 -16.79
CA ALA A 159 -1.59 -4.82 -17.71
C ALA A 159 -2.53 -5.83 -17.03
N GLN A 160 -2.00 -6.76 -16.23
CA GLN A 160 -2.80 -7.70 -15.43
C GLN A 160 -3.68 -6.97 -14.41
N ALA A 161 -3.14 -5.98 -13.70
CA ALA A 161 -3.92 -5.19 -12.73
C ALA A 161 -5.03 -4.37 -13.41
N LEU A 162 -4.77 -3.82 -14.60
CA LEU A 162 -5.78 -3.12 -15.41
C LEU A 162 -6.85 -4.09 -15.93
N ALA A 163 -6.46 -5.30 -16.36
CA ALA A 163 -7.39 -6.32 -16.82
C ALA A 163 -8.29 -6.84 -15.69
N ALA A 164 -7.75 -6.99 -14.47
CA ALA A 164 -8.51 -7.41 -13.29
C ALA A 164 -9.54 -6.36 -12.85
N HIS A 165 -9.23 -5.08 -13.02
CA HIS A 165 -10.10 -3.97 -12.64
C HIS A 165 -10.06 -2.86 -13.70
N PRO A 166 -10.80 -2.98 -14.81
CA PRO A 166 -10.83 -1.96 -15.84
C PRO A 166 -11.20 -0.58 -15.28
N LEU A 167 -10.52 0.47 -15.72
CA LEU A 167 -10.88 1.83 -15.34
C LEU A 167 -12.01 2.30 -16.24
N ARG A 168 -13.10 2.79 -15.66
CA ARG A 168 -14.20 3.40 -16.41
C ARG A 168 -13.79 4.75 -17.02
N ASP A 169 -14.35 5.05 -18.18
CA ASP A 169 -14.11 6.31 -18.90
C ASP A 169 -14.56 7.56 -18.11
N ASP A 170 -15.52 7.42 -17.20
CA ASP A 170 -16.04 8.50 -16.36
C ASP A 170 -15.34 8.61 -15.00
N ALA A 171 -14.26 7.86 -14.78
CA ALA A 171 -13.49 7.85 -13.54
C ALA A 171 -11.98 8.09 -13.77
N LEU A 172 -11.30 8.43 -12.69
CA LEU A 172 -9.86 8.55 -12.61
C LEU A 172 -9.33 7.55 -11.57
N ARG A 173 -8.12 7.04 -11.80
CA ARG A 173 -7.41 6.18 -10.85
C ARG A 173 -6.07 6.81 -10.49
N THR A 174 -5.88 7.08 -9.22
CA THR A 174 -4.62 7.65 -8.74
C THR A 174 -3.50 6.64 -8.99
N PRO A 175 -2.36 7.04 -9.60
CA PRO A 175 -1.26 6.12 -9.85
C PRO A 175 -0.75 5.49 -8.55
N ASP A 176 -0.45 4.18 -8.55
CA ASP A 176 0.03 3.47 -7.36
C ASP A 176 1.30 4.11 -6.74
N ALA A 177 2.14 4.73 -7.58
CA ALA A 177 3.33 5.46 -7.14
C ALA A 177 3.03 6.63 -6.19
N ALA A 178 1.83 7.22 -6.22
CA ALA A 178 1.44 8.27 -5.28
C ALA A 178 1.32 7.76 -3.84
N PHE A 179 1.17 6.44 -3.67
CA PHE A 179 1.06 5.77 -2.38
C PHE A 179 2.29 4.93 -2.06
N ALA A 180 3.40 5.12 -2.78
CA ALA A 180 4.69 4.57 -2.40
C ALA A 180 5.20 5.30 -1.14
N ASP A 181 5.81 4.55 -0.23
CA ASP A 181 6.55 5.07 0.94
C ASP A 181 5.73 5.98 1.89
N LEU A 182 4.43 5.71 2.03
CA LEU A 182 3.57 6.40 3.00
C LEU A 182 4.02 6.11 4.46
N PRO A 183 4.25 7.14 5.31
CA PRO A 183 4.70 6.95 6.69
C PRO A 183 3.74 6.08 7.51
N GLY A 184 4.26 5.06 8.19
CA GLY A 184 3.45 4.22 9.08
C GLY A 184 2.32 3.45 8.39
N TYR A 185 2.39 3.26 7.07
CA TYR A 185 1.34 2.60 6.28
C TYR A 185 1.89 1.42 5.46
N PRO A 186 2.39 0.35 6.11
CA PRO A 186 2.99 -0.81 5.44
C PRO A 186 1.94 -1.84 4.95
N TRP A 187 0.68 -1.44 4.82
CA TRP A 187 -0.45 -2.35 4.64
C TRP A 187 -0.66 -2.75 3.17
N ALA A 188 -1.01 -4.01 2.95
CA ALA A 188 -1.22 -4.53 1.61
C ALA A 188 -2.58 -4.04 1.07
N PRO A 189 -2.64 -3.52 -0.17
CA PRO A 189 -3.90 -3.06 -0.74
C PRO A 189 -4.72 -4.25 -1.25
N HIS A 190 -6.01 -4.29 -0.90
CA HIS A 190 -7.00 -5.17 -1.52
C HIS A 190 -7.97 -4.37 -2.38
N TYR A 191 -8.54 -5.01 -3.40
CA TYR A 191 -9.44 -4.37 -4.34
C TYR A 191 -10.64 -5.24 -4.66
N MET A 192 -11.78 -4.61 -4.94
CA MET A 192 -12.96 -5.24 -5.51
C MET A 192 -13.60 -4.31 -6.54
N SER A 193 -14.26 -4.89 -7.54
CA SER A 193 -14.97 -4.14 -8.59
C SER A 193 -16.21 -4.87 -9.11
N ASP A 194 -16.54 -5.99 -8.46
CA ASP A 194 -17.64 -6.92 -8.78
C ASP A 194 -18.94 -6.57 -8.05
N LEU A 195 -18.94 -5.55 -7.18
CA LEU A 195 -20.15 -5.08 -6.51
C LEU A 195 -21.10 -4.42 -7.52
N PRO A 196 -22.40 -4.78 -7.56
CA PRO A 196 -23.38 -4.15 -8.42
C PRO A 196 -23.38 -2.61 -8.33
N ALA A 197 -23.35 -2.04 -7.13
CA ALA A 197 -23.36 -0.60 -6.92
C ALA A 197 -22.09 0.10 -7.44
N LEU A 198 -20.95 -0.59 -7.52
CA LEU A 198 -19.73 -0.01 -8.10
C LEU A 198 -19.85 0.14 -9.61
N GLY A 199 -20.65 -0.69 -10.28
CA GLY A 199 -20.79 -0.70 -11.72
C GLY A 199 -19.42 -0.73 -12.43
N GLY A 200 -18.48 -1.54 -11.94
CA GLY A 200 -17.12 -1.67 -12.46
C GLY A 200 -16.07 -0.70 -11.90
N LEU A 201 -16.43 0.26 -11.05
CA LEU A 201 -15.43 1.05 -10.30
C LEU A 201 -14.65 0.15 -9.34
N ARG A 202 -13.36 0.44 -9.17
CA ARG A 202 -12.51 -0.28 -8.21
C ARG A 202 -12.57 0.39 -6.84
N LEU A 203 -13.04 -0.36 -5.85
CA LEU A 203 -12.97 -0.03 -4.43
C LEU A 203 -11.69 -0.62 -3.83
N HIS A 204 -10.90 0.19 -3.13
CA HIS A 204 -9.79 -0.25 -2.30
C HIS A 204 -10.24 -0.50 -0.86
N TYR A 205 -9.64 -1.48 -0.19
CA TYR A 205 -9.77 -1.69 1.24
C TYR A 205 -8.51 -2.34 1.82
N LEU A 206 -8.27 -2.10 3.11
CA LEU A 206 -7.39 -2.94 3.92
C LEU A 206 -8.19 -4.08 4.53
N ASP A 207 -7.57 -5.26 4.68
CA ASP A 207 -8.14 -6.44 5.33
C ASP A 207 -7.03 -7.19 6.06
N GLU A 208 -6.79 -6.78 7.30
CA GLU A 208 -5.68 -7.25 8.12
C GLU A 208 -6.17 -8.17 9.24
N GLY A 209 -5.32 -9.10 9.69
CA GLY A 209 -5.65 -10.08 10.72
C GLY A 209 -6.40 -11.32 10.20
N PRO A 210 -6.68 -12.31 11.07
CA PRO A 210 -7.35 -13.55 10.68
C PRO A 210 -8.80 -13.31 10.25
N ARG A 211 -9.24 -13.93 9.16
CA ARG A 211 -10.65 -13.79 8.68
C ARG A 211 -11.67 -14.43 9.60
N ASP A 212 -11.23 -15.41 10.39
CA ASP A 212 -11.97 -16.13 11.42
C ASP A 212 -11.76 -15.56 12.83
N ALA A 213 -11.17 -14.36 12.95
CA ALA A 213 -11.05 -13.68 14.22
C ALA A 213 -12.42 -13.49 14.89
N ALA A 214 -12.46 -13.62 16.22
CA ALA A 214 -13.70 -13.52 16.99
C ALA A 214 -14.38 -12.15 16.88
N ARG A 215 -13.62 -11.10 16.53
CA ARG A 215 -14.09 -9.73 16.36
C ARG A 215 -13.50 -9.11 15.10
N THR A 216 -14.33 -8.34 14.39
CA THR A 216 -13.92 -7.54 13.24
C THR A 216 -14.11 -6.05 13.51
N TRP A 217 -13.11 -5.23 13.22
CA TRP A 217 -13.20 -3.77 13.26
C TRP A 217 -13.45 -3.24 11.85
N LEU A 218 -14.60 -2.60 11.60
CA LEU A 218 -14.87 -1.93 10.33
C LEU A 218 -14.65 -0.42 10.49
N CYS A 219 -13.54 0.09 9.95
CA CYS A 219 -13.15 1.49 10.11
C CYS A 219 -13.55 2.33 8.90
N LEU A 220 -14.49 3.26 9.08
CA LEU A 220 -14.99 4.15 8.03
C LEU A 220 -14.44 5.55 8.21
N HIS A 221 -13.71 6.04 7.21
CA HIS A 221 -13.02 7.34 7.27
C HIS A 221 -13.95 8.51 6.93
N GLY A 222 -13.54 9.73 7.31
CA GLY A 222 -14.22 10.98 6.96
C GLY A 222 -13.56 11.74 5.79
N LEU A 223 -14.00 12.97 5.57
CA LEU A 223 -13.40 13.90 4.61
C LEU A 223 -12.22 14.65 5.25
N PRO A 224 -11.14 14.98 4.52
CA PRO A 224 -10.85 14.64 3.12
C PRO A 224 -10.06 13.32 2.98
N THR A 225 -10.15 12.45 3.99
CA THR A 225 -9.16 11.41 4.29
C THR A 225 -9.38 10.11 3.51
N GLY A 226 -8.70 9.05 3.93
CA GLY A 226 -8.88 7.66 3.48
C GLY A 226 -8.46 6.72 4.62
N SER A 227 -8.26 5.45 4.30
CA SER A 227 -7.72 4.41 5.18
C SER A 227 -6.44 4.80 5.91
N TYR A 228 -5.61 5.68 5.34
CA TYR A 228 -4.42 6.25 5.99
C TYR A 228 -4.70 6.94 7.34
N LEU A 229 -5.93 7.45 7.54
CA LEU A 229 -6.37 8.05 8.80
C LEU A 229 -6.30 7.07 9.98
N TYR A 230 -6.50 5.79 9.72
CA TYR A 230 -6.53 4.75 10.74
C TYR A 230 -5.17 4.08 11.02
N ARG A 231 -4.07 4.58 10.42
CA ARG A 231 -2.73 3.95 10.49
C ARG A 231 -2.19 3.74 11.91
N HIS A 232 -2.61 4.56 12.87
CA HIS A 232 -2.23 4.44 14.28
C HIS A 232 -3.13 3.49 15.08
N MET A 233 -4.32 3.16 14.56
CA MET A 233 -5.28 2.26 15.20
C MET A 233 -5.12 0.82 14.70
N LEU A 234 -4.86 0.63 13.40
CA LEU A 234 -4.68 -0.69 12.78
C LEU A 234 -3.70 -1.60 13.54
N PRO A 235 -2.47 -1.16 13.88
CA PRO A 235 -1.51 -2.02 14.57
C PRO A 235 -2.02 -2.52 15.91
N VAL A 236 -2.80 -1.70 16.63
CA VAL A 236 -3.33 -2.04 17.96
C VAL A 236 -4.42 -3.10 17.85
N PHE A 237 -5.34 -2.94 16.90
CA PHE A 237 -6.37 -3.94 16.63
C PHE A 237 -5.78 -5.26 16.12
N ALA A 238 -4.83 -5.20 15.19
CA ALA A 238 -4.16 -6.38 14.66
C ALA A 238 -3.35 -7.12 15.75
N ALA A 239 -2.67 -6.39 16.63
CA ALA A 239 -1.93 -6.97 17.76
C ALA A 239 -2.85 -7.64 18.80
N ALA A 240 -4.13 -7.27 18.85
CA ALA A 240 -5.14 -7.94 19.68
C ALA A 240 -5.63 -9.27 19.07
N GLY A 241 -5.17 -9.64 17.87
CA GLY A 241 -5.61 -10.83 17.15
C GLY A 241 -6.95 -10.65 16.41
N ASP A 242 -7.43 -9.41 16.30
CA ASP A 242 -8.68 -9.10 15.62
C ASP A 242 -8.49 -8.94 14.11
N ARG A 243 -9.61 -9.04 13.37
CA ARG A 243 -9.66 -8.63 11.97
C ARG A 243 -9.91 -7.12 11.87
N VAL A 244 -9.27 -6.44 10.93
CA VAL A 244 -9.48 -5.01 10.68
C VAL A 244 -9.74 -4.77 9.20
N VAL A 245 -10.88 -4.18 8.89
CA VAL A 245 -11.29 -3.85 7.51
C VAL A 245 -11.47 -2.34 7.38
N VAL A 246 -10.76 -1.72 6.43
CA VAL A 246 -10.77 -0.26 6.24
C VAL A 246 -10.95 0.07 4.76
N PRO A 247 -12.20 0.24 4.28
CA PRO A 247 -12.45 0.63 2.89
C PRO A 247 -12.13 2.11 2.66
N ASP A 248 -11.56 2.42 1.49
CA ASP A 248 -11.52 3.77 0.96
C ASP A 248 -12.81 4.05 0.20
N LEU A 249 -13.59 5.04 0.64
CA LEU A 249 -14.79 5.46 -0.09
C LEU A 249 -14.45 5.83 -1.54
N ILE A 250 -15.38 5.59 -2.46
CA ILE A 250 -15.20 5.97 -3.87
C ILE A 250 -14.99 7.48 -3.97
N GLY A 251 -13.92 7.89 -4.67
CA GLY A 251 -13.45 9.28 -4.65
C GLY A 251 -12.29 9.57 -3.69
N PHE A 252 -11.90 8.62 -2.84
CA PHE A 252 -10.86 8.80 -1.80
C PHE A 252 -9.78 7.72 -1.87
N GLY A 253 -8.69 7.94 -1.15
CA GLY A 253 -7.58 6.99 -1.01
C GLY A 253 -7.16 6.36 -2.35
N ARG A 254 -7.06 5.02 -2.38
CA ARG A 254 -6.69 4.24 -3.59
C ARG A 254 -7.89 3.80 -4.43
N SER A 255 -9.12 4.09 -3.99
CA SER A 255 -10.33 3.84 -4.75
C SER A 255 -10.41 4.73 -6.00
N ASP A 256 -11.13 4.24 -7.00
CA ASP A 256 -11.45 5.01 -8.20
C ASP A 256 -12.22 6.29 -7.85
N LYS A 257 -12.07 7.33 -8.69
CA LYS A 257 -12.60 8.66 -8.44
C LYS A 257 -13.45 9.11 -9.63
N PRO A 258 -14.79 9.01 -9.55
CA PRO A 258 -15.68 9.55 -10.56
C PRO A 258 -15.37 11.02 -10.84
N LYS A 259 -15.38 11.41 -12.13
CA LYS A 259 -14.99 12.75 -12.56
C LYS A 259 -16.01 13.83 -12.20
N LYS A 260 -17.28 13.45 -12.00
CA LYS A 260 -18.42 14.37 -11.80
C LYS A 260 -18.93 14.32 -10.36
N GLU A 261 -19.23 15.49 -9.80
CA GLU A 261 -19.79 15.64 -8.45
C GLU A 261 -21.12 14.90 -8.28
N ALA A 262 -21.99 14.94 -9.30
CA ALA A 262 -23.29 14.26 -9.30
C ALA A 262 -23.23 12.72 -9.18
N ALA A 263 -22.05 12.12 -9.35
CA ALA A 263 -21.87 10.70 -9.08
C ALA A 263 -21.92 10.38 -7.58
N HIS A 264 -21.51 11.31 -6.71
CA HIS A 264 -21.37 11.10 -5.28
C HIS A 264 -22.68 11.43 -4.55
N ARG A 265 -23.60 10.45 -4.50
CA ARG A 265 -24.85 10.53 -3.74
C ARG A 265 -24.74 9.72 -2.43
N PHE A 266 -25.46 10.16 -1.39
CA PHE A 266 -25.43 9.53 -0.07
C PHE A 266 -25.84 8.05 -0.12
N GLU A 267 -26.97 7.77 -0.77
CA GLU A 267 -27.56 6.43 -0.88
C GLU A 267 -26.65 5.49 -1.66
N TRP A 268 -25.97 6.01 -2.68
CA TRP A 268 -25.03 5.23 -3.47
C TRP A 268 -23.78 4.83 -2.67
N HIS A 269 -23.16 5.77 -1.94
CA HIS A 269 -22.04 5.44 -1.05
C HIS A 269 -22.43 4.46 0.04
N ARG A 270 -23.63 4.65 0.62
CA ARG A 270 -24.21 3.72 1.59
C ARG A 270 -24.37 2.32 0.99
N GLN A 271 -24.94 2.21 -0.21
CA GLN A 271 -25.14 0.94 -0.90
C GLN A 271 -23.81 0.22 -1.20
N VAL A 272 -22.78 0.94 -1.65
CA VAL A 272 -21.44 0.38 -1.86
C VAL A 272 -20.88 -0.21 -0.56
N LEU A 273 -21.07 0.45 0.59
CA LEU A 273 -20.63 -0.06 1.88
C LEU A 273 -21.41 -1.31 2.32
N ILE A 274 -22.73 -1.33 2.12
CA ILE A 274 -23.58 -2.51 2.40
C ILE A 274 -23.08 -3.71 1.60
N GLU A 275 -22.93 -3.56 0.28
CA GLU A 275 -22.46 -4.63 -0.60
C GLU A 275 -21.03 -5.06 -0.27
N CYS A 276 -20.16 -4.13 0.14
CA CYS A 276 -18.80 -4.45 0.61
C CYS A 276 -18.82 -5.33 1.87
N ILE A 277 -19.66 -4.98 2.86
CA ILE A 277 -19.83 -5.75 4.11
C ILE A 277 -20.34 -7.17 3.81
N GLU A 278 -21.34 -7.29 2.93
CA GLU A 278 -21.88 -8.58 2.51
C GLU A 278 -20.85 -9.42 1.74
N ARG A 279 -20.13 -8.79 0.81
CA ARG A 279 -19.12 -9.43 -0.04
C ARG A 279 -17.93 -9.99 0.75
N LEU A 280 -17.58 -9.35 1.86
CA LEU A 280 -16.52 -9.79 2.78
C LEU A 280 -17.05 -10.66 3.92
N ASP A 281 -18.36 -10.89 3.96
CA ASP A 281 -19.13 -11.53 5.03
C ASP A 281 -18.71 -11.06 6.43
N LEU A 282 -18.65 -9.74 6.65
CA LEU A 282 -18.25 -9.21 7.95
C LEU A 282 -19.32 -9.55 9.00
N ARG A 283 -18.88 -10.11 10.12
CA ARG A 283 -19.69 -10.54 11.28
C ARG A 283 -18.96 -10.13 12.55
N HIS A 284 -19.66 -10.20 13.68
CA HIS A 284 -19.13 -9.79 14.97
C HIS A 284 -18.41 -8.43 14.93
N THR A 285 -19.03 -7.50 14.22
CA THR A 285 -18.37 -6.28 13.78
C THR A 285 -18.54 -5.19 14.82
N VAL A 286 -17.43 -4.58 15.22
CA VAL A 286 -17.41 -3.27 15.86
C VAL A 286 -17.25 -2.21 14.78
N LEU A 287 -18.29 -1.41 14.59
CA LEU A 287 -18.29 -0.30 13.64
C LEU A 287 -17.47 0.86 14.21
N VAL A 288 -16.36 1.21 13.55
CA VAL A 288 -15.49 2.34 13.91
C VAL A 288 -15.72 3.48 12.95
N VAL A 289 -16.19 4.63 13.44
CA VAL A 289 -16.61 5.74 12.58
C VAL A 289 -16.03 7.08 12.99
N HIS A 290 -15.68 7.88 11.98
CA HIS A 290 -15.22 9.25 12.13
C HIS A 290 -15.79 10.17 11.06
N GLY A 291 -16.17 11.40 11.43
CA GLY A 291 -16.65 12.41 10.48
C GLY A 291 -17.75 11.87 9.57
N TRP A 292 -17.56 11.99 8.25
CA TRP A 292 -18.48 11.47 7.23
C TRP A 292 -18.65 9.94 7.23
N GLY A 293 -17.63 9.22 7.70
CA GLY A 293 -17.71 7.78 7.89
C GLY A 293 -18.80 7.39 8.88
N GLY A 294 -19.10 8.23 9.88
CA GLY A 294 -20.23 8.01 10.78
C GLY A 294 -21.57 8.45 10.22
N ALA A 295 -21.62 9.53 9.45
CA ALA A 295 -22.84 9.95 8.75
C ALA A 295 -23.40 8.84 7.85
N LEU A 296 -22.53 8.12 7.13
CA LEU A 296 -22.89 6.91 6.38
C LEU A 296 -23.02 5.69 7.30
N GLY A 297 -21.98 5.43 8.09
CA GLY A 297 -21.80 4.20 8.86
C GLY A 297 -22.92 3.93 9.84
N LEU A 298 -23.42 4.96 10.52
CA LEU A 298 -24.51 4.84 11.48
C LEU A 298 -25.84 4.44 10.84
N THR A 299 -25.94 4.41 9.50
CA THR A 299 -27.13 3.90 8.80
C THR A 299 -27.00 2.44 8.37
N LEU A 300 -25.85 1.80 8.57
CA LEU A 300 -25.58 0.44 8.12
C LEU A 300 -26.16 -0.65 9.02
N PRO A 301 -26.09 -0.55 10.37
CA PRO A 301 -26.57 -1.63 11.24
C PRO A 301 -28.06 -1.97 11.05
N MET A 302 -28.92 -0.98 10.79
CA MET A 302 -30.34 -1.21 10.52
C MET A 302 -30.61 -1.97 9.21
N ALA A 303 -29.72 -1.86 8.21
CA ALA A 303 -29.85 -2.59 6.94
C ALA A 303 -29.22 -3.98 6.99
N LEU A 304 -28.38 -4.24 7.99
CA LEU A 304 -27.58 -5.45 8.11
C LEU A 304 -27.74 -6.05 9.53
N PRO A 305 -28.98 -6.40 9.92
CA PRO A 305 -29.26 -6.89 11.26
C PRO A 305 -28.45 -8.15 11.57
N GLY A 306 -27.91 -8.22 12.79
CA GLY A 306 -27.14 -9.37 13.27
C GLY A 306 -25.67 -9.41 12.86
N ARG A 307 -25.14 -8.38 12.17
CA ARG A 307 -23.71 -8.30 11.83
C ARG A 307 -22.86 -7.47 12.80
N PHE A 308 -23.49 -6.56 13.55
CA PHE A 308 -22.80 -5.57 14.39
C PHE A 308 -23.04 -5.80 15.87
N ASP A 309 -21.94 -5.93 16.61
CA ASP A 309 -21.93 -6.16 18.06
C ASP A 309 -21.50 -4.92 18.85
N GLY A 310 -20.85 -3.95 18.18
CA GLY A 310 -20.38 -2.74 18.83
C GLY A 310 -20.27 -1.51 17.93
N LEU A 311 -20.18 -0.34 18.56
CA LEU A 311 -19.96 0.97 17.95
C LEU A 311 -18.83 1.71 18.67
N LEU A 312 -17.77 2.07 17.94
CA LEU A 312 -16.77 3.07 18.35
C LEU A 312 -16.94 4.32 17.47
N ALA A 313 -17.49 5.40 18.03
CA ALA A 313 -17.68 6.63 17.29
C ALA A 313 -16.79 7.77 17.80
N MET A 314 -16.12 8.43 16.87
CA MET A 314 -15.20 9.55 17.10
C MET A 314 -15.68 10.74 16.27
N ASN A 315 -15.78 11.92 16.86
CA ASN A 315 -16.17 13.20 16.24
C ASN A 315 -17.03 13.06 14.96
N THR A 316 -18.28 12.66 15.15
CA THR A 316 -19.23 12.39 14.07
C THR A 316 -20.66 12.76 14.51
N TRP A 317 -21.64 12.50 13.66
CA TRP A 317 -23.05 12.77 13.92
C TRP A 317 -23.93 11.68 13.30
N LEU A 318 -25.14 11.52 13.86
CA LEU A 318 -26.18 10.71 13.25
C LEU A 318 -26.88 11.51 12.15
N ALA A 319 -26.96 10.97 10.94
CA ALA A 319 -27.70 11.61 9.85
C ALA A 319 -29.17 11.84 10.27
N GLY A 320 -29.65 13.09 10.12
CA GLY A 320 -31.00 13.50 10.57
C GLY A 320 -31.15 13.76 12.07
N GLY A 321 -30.10 13.53 12.87
CA GLY A 321 -30.03 13.96 14.28
C GLY A 321 -29.81 15.47 14.42
N GLN A 322 -29.74 15.95 15.66
CA GLN A 322 -29.44 17.36 15.93
C GLN A 322 -28.08 17.74 15.32
N ALA A 323 -28.10 18.53 14.26
CA ALA A 323 -26.91 18.98 13.57
C ALA A 323 -26.07 19.92 14.46
N PRO A 324 -24.75 20.01 14.23
CA PRO A 324 -23.95 21.11 14.76
C PRO A 324 -24.60 22.46 14.43
N GLN A 325 -24.34 23.47 15.25
CA GLN A 325 -24.87 24.82 15.01
C GLN A 325 -24.64 25.25 13.54
N PRO A 326 -25.67 25.79 12.84
CA PRO A 326 -25.62 26.04 11.40
C PRO A 326 -24.39 26.82 10.93
N ALA A 327 -23.92 27.79 11.72
CA ALA A 327 -22.74 28.60 11.40
C ALA A 327 -21.43 27.78 11.39
N ARG A 328 -21.26 26.86 12.35
CA ARG A 328 -20.06 26.01 12.44
C ARG A 328 -20.04 24.95 11.34
N LEU A 329 -21.22 24.43 11.02
CA LEU A 329 -21.42 23.53 9.91
C LEU A 329 -21.09 24.20 8.56
N ALA A 330 -21.58 25.42 8.34
CA ALA A 330 -21.29 26.19 7.14
C ALA A 330 -19.79 26.52 6.99
N ALA A 331 -19.12 26.86 8.10
CA ALA A 331 -17.67 27.07 8.09
C ALA A 331 -16.90 25.80 7.70
N TRP A 332 -17.24 24.65 8.30
CA TRP A 332 -16.66 23.36 7.95
C TRP A 332 -16.89 23.01 6.47
N GLN A 333 -18.09 23.23 5.93
CA GLN A 333 -18.38 23.02 4.51
C GLN A 333 -17.54 23.91 3.60
N ALA A 334 -17.37 25.19 3.98
CA ALA A 334 -16.53 26.11 3.24
C ALA A 334 -15.07 25.65 3.23
N ASP A 335 -14.56 25.09 4.32
CA ASP A 335 -13.20 24.54 4.43
C ASP A 335 -13.02 23.34 3.50
N CYS A 336 -13.97 22.39 3.54
CA CYS A 336 -13.99 21.25 2.63
C CYS A 336 -13.98 21.69 1.15
N ALA A 337 -14.84 22.66 0.83
CA ALA A 337 -14.98 23.16 -0.53
C ALA A 337 -13.71 23.87 -1.01
N ARG A 338 -12.97 24.56 -0.13
CA ARG A 338 -11.64 25.12 -0.44
C ARG A 338 -10.60 24.01 -0.66
N ALA A 339 -10.62 22.94 0.14
CA ALA A 339 -9.74 21.78 -0.05
C ALA A 339 -10.01 21.05 -1.38
N GLY A 340 -11.27 20.97 -1.80
CA GLY A 340 -11.69 20.36 -3.06
C GLY A 340 -11.37 21.18 -4.33
N ARG A 341 -11.03 22.47 -4.18
CA ARG A 341 -10.69 23.38 -5.29
C ARG A 341 -9.20 23.73 -5.40
N SER A 342 -8.39 23.38 -4.40
CA SER A 342 -6.96 23.73 -4.36
C SER A 342 -6.07 22.49 -4.34
N GLN A 343 -4.98 22.49 -5.12
CA GLN A 343 -3.95 21.45 -5.03
C GLN A 343 -3.25 21.54 -3.65
N GLY A 344 -2.94 20.38 -3.05
CA GLY A 344 -2.39 20.32 -1.69
C GLY A 344 -3.41 20.67 -0.58
N GLY A 345 -4.70 20.80 -0.93
CA GLY A 345 -5.73 21.27 0.00
C GLY A 345 -6.12 20.25 1.07
N ALA A 346 -5.90 18.96 0.86
CA ALA A 346 -6.35 17.92 1.80
C ALA A 346 -5.37 17.83 2.98
N GLY A 347 -4.06 17.73 2.71
CA GLY A 347 -3.03 17.71 3.74
C GLY A 347 -3.03 18.96 4.60
N ARG A 348 -3.15 20.14 3.98
CA ARG A 348 -3.29 21.41 4.72
C ARG A 348 -4.49 21.44 5.64
N TRP A 349 -5.63 20.90 5.21
CA TRP A 349 -6.84 20.91 6.03
C TRP A 349 -6.70 19.96 7.23
N VAL A 350 -6.13 18.78 7.05
CA VAL A 350 -5.85 17.88 8.18
C VAL A 350 -4.85 18.52 9.15
N ALA A 351 -3.78 19.13 8.63
CA ALA A 351 -2.76 19.80 9.44
C ALA A 351 -3.31 20.94 10.32
N GLN A 352 -4.36 21.65 9.88
CA GLN A 352 -5.00 22.70 10.68
C GLN A 352 -5.59 22.17 11.99
N ALA A 353 -6.10 20.93 11.99
CA ALA A 353 -6.64 20.28 13.18
C ALA A 353 -5.64 19.34 13.87
N CYS A 354 -4.50 19.05 13.23
CA CYS A 354 -3.46 18.15 13.71
C CYS A 354 -2.08 18.77 13.52
N ALA A 355 -1.74 19.74 14.37
CA ALA A 355 -0.49 20.50 14.28
C ALA A 355 0.79 19.66 14.44
N HIS A 356 0.68 18.43 14.94
CA HIS A 356 1.79 17.50 15.12
C HIS A 356 2.20 16.75 13.83
N LEU A 357 1.41 16.83 12.75
CA LEU A 357 1.70 16.11 11.51
C LEU A 357 2.98 16.60 10.85
N SER A 358 3.88 15.66 10.54
CA SER A 358 5.06 15.93 9.72
C SER A 358 4.69 16.30 8.28
N ALA A 359 5.61 16.93 7.55
CA ALA A 359 5.39 17.26 6.14
C ALA A 359 5.09 16.02 5.27
N GLN A 360 5.69 14.87 5.59
CA GLN A 360 5.43 13.61 4.87
C GLN A 360 4.02 13.08 5.14
N GLU A 361 3.52 13.17 6.38
CA GLU A 361 2.16 12.77 6.71
C GLU A 361 1.11 13.72 6.11
N GLN A 362 1.40 15.03 6.06
CA GLN A 362 0.56 15.97 5.34
C GLN A 362 0.50 15.62 3.84
N ALA A 363 1.64 15.29 3.24
CA ALA A 363 1.71 14.87 1.84
C ALA A 363 0.93 13.57 1.58
N ALA A 364 0.92 12.62 2.53
CA ALA A 364 0.15 11.38 2.43
C ALA A 364 -1.36 11.62 2.27
N TYR A 365 -1.90 12.70 2.86
CA TYR A 365 -3.30 13.10 2.66
C TYR A 365 -3.57 13.76 1.31
N ASP A 366 -2.55 14.32 0.67
CA ASP A 366 -2.65 14.87 -0.68
C ASP A 366 -2.39 13.82 -1.78
N SER A 367 -1.69 12.73 -1.46
CA SER A 367 -1.37 11.62 -2.39
C SER A 367 -2.56 11.11 -3.21
N PRO A 368 -3.79 10.95 -2.66
CA PRO A 368 -4.95 10.53 -3.45
C PRO A 368 -5.33 11.51 -4.57
N PHE A 369 -4.88 12.76 -4.51
CA PHE A 369 -5.36 13.88 -5.31
C PHE A 369 -4.23 14.63 -6.06
N PRO A 370 -3.60 14.01 -7.08
CA PRO A 370 -2.50 14.60 -7.85
C PRO A 370 -2.83 15.98 -8.44
N ASP A 371 -4.07 16.15 -8.91
CA ASP A 371 -4.61 17.39 -9.43
C ASP A 371 -6.09 17.58 -9.03
N VAL A 372 -6.71 18.65 -9.51
CA VAL A 372 -8.10 19.04 -9.17
C VAL A 372 -9.17 18.10 -9.74
N GLY A 373 -8.85 17.33 -10.78
CA GLY A 373 -9.74 16.35 -11.40
C GLY A 373 -10.09 15.19 -10.47
N PHE A 374 -9.17 14.82 -9.58
CA PHE A 374 -9.36 13.75 -8.59
C PHE A 374 -10.23 14.19 -7.39
N ARG A 375 -10.66 15.45 -7.33
CA ARG A 375 -11.27 16.06 -6.12
C ARG A 375 -12.79 16.24 -6.20
N ALA A 376 -13.48 15.59 -7.13
CA ALA A 376 -14.94 15.71 -7.28
C ALA A 376 -15.69 15.34 -5.99
N ALA A 377 -15.28 14.26 -5.32
CA ALA A 377 -15.89 13.83 -4.06
C ALA A 377 -15.73 14.87 -2.93
N LEU A 378 -14.59 15.57 -2.88
CA LEU A 378 -14.34 16.63 -1.89
C LEU A 378 -15.24 17.86 -2.08
N ARG A 379 -15.77 18.06 -3.29
CA ARG A 379 -16.69 19.15 -3.60
C ARG A 379 -18.14 18.75 -3.39
N ALA A 380 -18.48 17.49 -3.71
CA ALA A 380 -19.82 16.96 -3.59
C ALA A 380 -20.20 16.62 -2.13
N LEU A 381 -19.37 15.82 -1.45
CA LEU A 381 -19.77 15.20 -0.18
C LEU A 381 -20.05 16.17 0.98
N PRO A 382 -19.33 17.29 1.15
CA PRO A 382 -19.66 18.26 2.20
C PRO A 382 -21.06 18.87 2.06
N LEU A 383 -21.58 18.91 0.83
CA LEU A 383 -22.90 19.45 0.51
C LEU A 383 -24.00 18.41 0.72
N THR A 384 -23.71 17.15 0.37
CA THR A 384 -24.60 16.03 0.66
C THR A 384 -24.66 15.77 2.17
N GLY A 385 -25.77 15.26 2.69
CA GLY A 385 -25.81 14.70 4.06
C GLY A 385 -25.97 15.66 5.25
N LEU A 386 -25.97 16.99 5.07
CA LEU A 386 -26.04 17.96 6.17
C LEU A 386 -27.03 19.12 5.97
N SER A 387 -27.72 19.18 4.84
CA SER A 387 -28.84 20.09 4.59
C SER A 387 -30.09 19.31 4.17
N ALA A 388 -31.27 19.94 4.28
CA ALA A 388 -32.56 19.44 3.80
C ALA A 388 -32.66 19.35 2.25
N LEU A 389 -31.55 19.06 1.54
CA LEU A 389 -31.42 19.13 0.09
C LEU A 389 -31.17 17.77 -0.60
N ASP A 390 -31.20 16.65 0.12
CA ASP A 390 -31.20 15.32 -0.49
C ASP A 390 -32.61 14.73 -0.33
N GLY A 391 -33.13 14.13 -1.41
CA GLY A 391 -34.55 13.82 -1.58
C GLY A 391 -35.21 12.91 -0.52
N PRO A 392 -36.50 12.57 -0.69
CA PRO A 392 -37.31 11.87 0.32
C PRO A 392 -36.71 10.52 0.80
N GLU A 393 -35.85 9.89 0.01
CA GLU A 393 -35.17 8.63 0.33
C GLU A 393 -34.14 8.78 1.46
N ARG A 394 -33.22 9.76 1.36
CA ARG A 394 -32.23 10.02 2.42
C ARG A 394 -32.91 10.35 3.74
N ASP A 395 -33.96 11.15 3.70
CA ASP A 395 -34.70 11.54 4.91
C ASP A 395 -35.42 10.34 5.56
N ALA A 396 -35.88 9.38 4.75
CA ALA A 396 -36.37 8.11 5.28
C ALA A 396 -35.23 7.32 5.95
N ILE A 397 -34.09 7.15 5.28
CA ILE A 397 -32.91 6.46 5.84
C ILE A 397 -32.46 7.09 7.16
N ALA A 398 -32.45 8.41 7.24
CA ALA A 398 -32.05 9.15 8.44
C ALA A 398 -33.05 8.94 9.60
N ARG A 399 -34.36 8.99 9.33
CA ARG A 399 -35.40 8.70 10.33
C ARG A 399 -35.32 7.26 10.81
N ASP A 400 -35.16 6.31 9.90
CA ASP A 400 -35.07 4.88 10.23
C ASP A 400 -33.81 4.60 11.06
N ALA A 401 -32.69 5.25 10.74
CA ALA A 401 -31.46 5.13 11.52
C ALA A 401 -31.65 5.67 12.94
N ALA A 402 -32.29 6.83 13.09
CA ALA A 402 -32.62 7.39 14.40
C ALA A 402 -33.52 6.45 15.22
N ALA A 403 -34.57 5.88 14.59
CA ALA A 403 -35.44 4.92 15.24
C ALA A 403 -34.68 3.65 15.67
N PHE A 404 -33.80 3.12 14.81
CA PHE A 404 -32.97 1.96 15.13
C PHE A 404 -32.07 2.22 16.34
N TRP A 405 -31.31 3.31 16.36
CA TRP A 405 -30.39 3.59 17.47
C TRP A 405 -31.09 3.84 18.80
N GLN A 406 -32.31 4.39 18.77
CA GLN A 406 -33.10 4.63 19.97
C GLN A 406 -33.80 3.37 20.49
N ASN A 407 -34.28 2.51 19.59
CA ASN A 407 -35.23 1.45 19.96
C ASN A 407 -34.67 0.04 19.79
N GLU A 408 -33.82 -0.20 18.80
CA GLU A 408 -33.42 -1.55 18.37
C GLU A 408 -31.97 -1.89 18.68
N TRP A 409 -31.08 -0.89 18.75
CA TRP A 409 -29.66 -1.12 19.05
C TRP A 409 -29.48 -1.83 20.40
N ALA A 410 -28.81 -2.98 20.35
CA ALA A 410 -28.51 -3.82 21.52
C ALA A 410 -27.01 -4.06 21.73
N GLY A 411 -26.16 -3.59 20.80
CA GLY A 411 -24.71 -3.72 20.92
C GLY A 411 -24.13 -2.73 21.93
N ARG A 412 -22.81 -2.82 22.14
CA ARG A 412 -22.10 -1.92 23.06
C ARG A 412 -21.61 -0.68 22.33
N SER A 413 -21.64 0.48 22.99
CA SER A 413 -21.19 1.74 22.39
C SER A 413 -20.04 2.35 23.19
N LEU A 414 -19.06 2.90 22.49
CA LEU A 414 -17.97 3.71 23.02
C LEU A 414 -17.87 4.99 22.18
N LEU A 415 -18.11 6.13 22.81
CA LEU A 415 -18.08 7.43 22.15
C LEU A 415 -16.87 8.24 22.62
N VAL A 416 -16.18 8.88 21.68
CA VAL A 416 -15.00 9.72 21.96
C VAL A 416 -15.17 11.09 21.32
N ALA A 417 -14.99 12.13 22.11
CA ALA A 417 -15.03 13.53 21.71
C ALA A 417 -13.64 14.16 21.83
N GLY A 418 -13.00 14.37 20.69
CA GLY A 418 -11.77 15.16 20.59
C GLY A 418 -12.02 16.64 20.87
N THR A 419 -11.12 17.27 21.62
CA THR A 419 -11.08 18.72 21.84
C THR A 419 -9.72 19.34 21.50
N PRO A 420 -9.67 20.53 20.86
CA PRO A 420 -10.81 21.32 20.41
C PRO A 420 -11.35 20.84 19.05
N ASP A 421 -12.65 20.60 18.95
CA ASP A 421 -13.38 20.52 17.68
C ASP A 421 -14.72 21.23 17.86
N ALA A 422 -14.88 22.35 17.17
CA ALA A 422 -16.06 23.19 17.31
C ALA A 422 -17.28 22.63 16.54
N ALA A 423 -17.05 21.81 15.52
CA ALA A 423 -18.12 21.31 14.65
C ALA A 423 -18.64 19.96 15.13
N LEU A 424 -17.79 18.95 15.23
CA LEU A 424 -18.17 17.56 15.51
C LEU A 424 -17.60 17.04 16.83
N GLY A 425 -17.11 17.94 17.69
CA GLY A 425 -16.56 17.61 19.01
C GLY A 425 -17.62 17.38 20.10
N PRO A 426 -17.45 17.91 21.33
CA PRO A 426 -18.27 17.55 22.49
C PRO A 426 -19.78 17.69 22.31
N GLU A 427 -20.25 18.77 21.68
CA GLU A 427 -21.67 19.04 21.48
C GLU A 427 -22.33 17.97 20.58
N ALA A 428 -21.72 17.66 19.44
CA ALA A 428 -22.22 16.64 18.53
C ALA A 428 -22.16 15.23 19.14
N MET A 429 -21.07 14.90 19.83
CA MET A 429 -20.93 13.60 20.48
C MET A 429 -21.88 13.44 21.67
N GLN A 430 -22.23 14.52 22.37
CA GLN A 430 -23.27 14.50 23.41
C GLN A 430 -24.66 14.29 22.80
N ALA A 431 -24.95 14.90 21.65
CA ALA A 431 -26.19 14.64 20.92
C ALA A 431 -26.28 13.18 20.44
N LEU A 432 -25.17 12.61 19.94
CA LEU A 432 -25.10 11.20 19.57
C LEU A 432 -25.30 10.27 20.78
N HIS A 433 -24.69 10.60 21.92
CA HIS A 433 -24.93 9.88 23.18
C HIS A 433 -26.41 9.84 23.55
N ALA A 434 -27.12 10.97 23.45
CA ALA A 434 -28.55 11.03 23.74
C ALA A 434 -29.40 10.23 22.74
N ALA A 435 -28.94 10.06 21.50
CA ALA A 435 -29.66 9.34 20.45
C ALA A 435 -29.41 7.82 20.46
N VAL A 436 -28.29 7.36 21.01
CA VAL A 436 -27.90 5.94 20.99
C VAL A 436 -28.29 5.28 22.32
N ARG A 437 -29.25 4.35 22.24
CA ARG A 437 -29.72 3.57 23.39
C ARG A 437 -28.55 2.88 24.09
N GLY A 438 -28.50 3.02 25.42
CA GLY A 438 -27.49 2.37 26.26
C GLY A 438 -26.07 2.90 26.07
N SER A 439 -25.89 4.02 25.36
CA SER A 439 -24.58 4.62 25.18
C SER A 439 -24.05 5.21 26.49
N PRO A 440 -22.80 4.93 26.91
CA PRO A 440 -22.17 5.65 28.01
C PRO A 440 -21.85 7.10 27.60
N PRO A 441 -21.61 8.01 28.56
CA PRO A 441 -21.17 9.37 28.26
C PRO A 441 -19.90 9.38 27.39
N PRO A 442 -19.76 10.34 26.44
CA PRO A 442 -18.57 10.42 25.60
C PRO A 442 -17.29 10.67 26.40
N LEU A 443 -16.22 9.95 26.05
CA LEU A 443 -14.89 10.20 26.59
C LEU A 443 -14.30 11.45 25.92
N ALA A 444 -13.90 12.44 26.72
CA ALA A 444 -13.18 13.59 26.21
C ALA A 444 -11.70 13.24 25.97
N LEU A 445 -11.18 13.53 24.78
CA LEU A 445 -9.76 13.43 24.46
C LEU A 445 -9.20 14.84 24.22
N ALA A 446 -8.48 15.36 25.22
CA ALA A 446 -7.85 16.67 25.14
C ALA A 446 -6.66 16.65 24.17
N GLY A 447 -6.54 17.68 23.33
CA GLY A 447 -5.47 17.80 22.34
C GLY A 447 -5.71 17.04 21.03
N ALA A 448 -6.74 16.20 20.96
CA ALA A 448 -7.21 15.60 19.72
C ALA A 448 -8.27 16.50 19.09
N GLY A 449 -7.91 17.23 18.03
CA GLY A 449 -8.86 18.06 17.28
C GLY A 449 -9.90 17.23 16.52
N HIS A 450 -10.33 17.71 15.35
CA HIS A 450 -11.34 17.00 14.55
C HIS A 450 -10.93 15.56 14.18
N PHE A 451 -9.70 15.36 13.68
CA PHE A 451 -9.21 14.05 13.20
C PHE A 451 -8.68 13.18 14.34
N VAL A 452 -9.57 12.81 15.26
CA VAL A 452 -9.28 11.97 16.43
C VAL A 452 -8.43 10.72 16.12
N PRO A 453 -8.64 9.97 15.01
CA PRO A 453 -7.80 8.80 14.70
C PRO A 453 -6.30 9.07 14.52
N GLU A 454 -5.88 10.33 14.27
CA GLU A 454 -4.45 10.71 14.26
C GLU A 454 -3.76 10.50 15.62
N GLN A 455 -4.52 10.55 16.70
CA GLN A 455 -4.09 10.20 18.05
C GLN A 455 -4.79 8.91 18.53
N GLY A 456 -5.12 8.04 17.58
CA GLY A 456 -6.04 6.91 17.78
C GLY A 456 -5.46 5.69 18.48
N ALA A 457 -4.14 5.59 18.70
CA ALA A 457 -3.52 4.40 19.29
C ALA A 457 -4.04 4.12 20.71
N GLU A 458 -4.14 5.15 21.55
CA GLU A 458 -4.69 5.02 22.92
C GLU A 458 -6.19 4.67 22.89
N ILE A 459 -6.94 5.27 21.97
CA ILE A 459 -8.37 4.97 21.79
C ILE A 459 -8.56 3.52 21.35
N ALA A 460 -7.73 3.04 20.41
CA ALA A 460 -7.78 1.68 19.92
C ALA A 460 -7.49 0.69 21.06
N ALA A 461 -6.47 0.95 21.88
CA ALA A 461 -6.13 0.10 23.02
C ALA A 461 -7.29 0.01 24.02
N ARG A 462 -7.89 1.15 24.35
CA ARG A 462 -9.06 1.22 25.23
C ARG A 462 -10.29 0.54 24.64
N ALA A 463 -10.51 0.68 23.34
CA ALA A 463 -11.61 0.04 22.64
C ALA A 463 -11.44 -1.48 22.63
N VAL A 464 -10.22 -1.98 22.36
CA VAL A 464 -9.91 -3.42 22.41
C VAL A 464 -10.30 -4.01 23.76
N GLU A 465 -9.94 -3.35 24.87
CA GLU A 465 -10.31 -3.76 26.22
C GLU A 465 -11.81 -3.66 26.48
N TYR A 466 -12.42 -2.54 26.09
CA TYR A 466 -13.84 -2.31 26.28
C TYR A 466 -14.66 -3.39 25.59
N PHE A 467 -14.38 -3.68 24.32
CA PHE A 467 -15.14 -4.64 23.51
C PHE A 467 -14.66 -6.10 23.66
N ARG A 468 -13.87 -6.46 24.68
CA ARG A 468 -13.51 -7.87 24.90
C ARG A 468 -14.79 -8.70 25.00
N LEU A 469 -14.82 -9.77 24.22
CA LEU A 469 -15.90 -10.77 24.17
C LEU A 469 -15.92 -11.60 25.45
#